data_AF-A0A8T7IBJ1-F1
#
_entry.id   AF-A0A8T7IBJ1-F1
#
_cell.length_a   1.000
_cell.length_b   1.000
_cell.length_c   1.000
_cell.angle_alpha   90.00
_cell.angle_beta   90.00
_cell.angle_gamma   90.00
#
_symmetry.space_group_name_H-M   'P 1'
#
loop_
_entity.id
_entity.type
_entity.pdbx_description
1 polymer ?
#
loop_
_entity_poly.entity_id
_entity_poly.type
_entity_poly.pdbx_seq_one_letter_code
_entity_poly.pdbx_strand_id
1 'polypeptide(L)' 'MSTSNNQDYSMPISYLIFNKGRNWYLSLNGETRFGPIKSYAEAEKYAKVLSTLESQLKDVA' A
#
# COMPACT_ATOMS: atom_id res chain seq x y z
N MET A 1 0.85 24.11 28.10
CA MET A 1 1.39 22.85 27.56
C MET A 1 0.23 22.10 26.93
N SER A 2 0.09 22.16 25.62
CA SER A 2 -0.97 21.43 24.90
C SER A 2 -0.36 20.12 24.42
N THR A 3 -0.71 19.02 25.09
CA THR A 3 -0.40 17.68 24.63
C THR A 3 -1.26 17.41 23.40
N SER A 4 -0.69 17.61 22.21
CA SER A 4 -1.28 17.10 20.97
C SER A 4 -1.31 15.59 21.08
N ASN A 5 -2.48 15.04 21.40
CA ASN A 5 -2.78 13.64 21.18
C ASN A 5 -2.71 13.40 19.67
N ASN A 6 -1.55 13.00 19.17
CA ASN A 6 -1.44 12.34 17.88
C ASN A 6 -2.18 11.01 18.03
N GLN A 7 -3.49 11.06 17.83
CA GLN A 7 -4.24 9.88 17.47
C GLN A 7 -3.62 9.43 16.15
N ASP A 8 -2.82 8.37 16.22
CA ASP A 8 -2.41 7.58 15.07
C ASP A 8 -3.69 7.04 14.44
N TYR A 9 -4.33 7.88 13.62
CA TYR A 9 -5.31 7.44 12.67
C TYR A 9 -4.55 6.58 11.69
N SER A 10 -4.54 5.27 11.94
CA SER A 10 -4.05 4.29 11.01
C SER A 10 -4.84 4.47 9.71
N MET A 11 -4.30 5.28 8.80
CA MET A 11 -4.97 5.55 7.53
C MET A 11 -5.26 4.20 6.87
N PRO A 12 -6.49 3.99 6.36
CA PRO A 12 -6.80 2.78 5.63
C PRO A 12 -5.80 2.67 4.48
N ILE A 13 -5.20 1.48 4.33
CA ILE A 13 -4.17 1.26 3.33
C ILE A 13 -4.77 1.54 1.97
N SER A 14 -4.26 2.57 1.31
CA SER A 14 -4.63 2.92 -0.05
C SER A 14 -3.53 2.43 -0.97
N TYR A 15 -3.92 1.87 -2.11
CA TYR A 15 -2.98 1.52 -3.14
C TYR A 15 -3.36 2.10 -4.49
N LEU A 16 -2.34 2.43 -5.29
CA LEU A 16 -2.50 2.90 -6.65
C LEU A 16 -1.72 1.97 -7.58
N ILE A 17 -2.42 1.37 -8.53
CA ILE A 17 -1.79 0.65 -9.64
C ILE A 17 -1.74 1.60 -10.83
N PHE A 18 -0.55 1.81 -11.39
CA PHE A 18 -0.37 2.69 -12.53
C PHE A 18 0.58 2.08 -13.56
N ASN A 19 0.39 2.47 -14.81
CA ASN A 19 1.24 2.05 -15.91
C ASN A 19 2.24 3.16 -16.26
N LYS A 20 3.50 2.78 -16.49
CA LYS A 20 4.51 3.67 -17.05
C LYS A 20 5.19 2.97 -18.22
N GLY A 21 4.68 3.22 -19.42
CA GLY A 21 5.18 2.64 -20.66
C GLY A 21 4.72 1.20 -20.83
N ARG A 22 5.66 0.24 -20.77
CA ARG A 22 5.35 -1.19 -20.92
C ARG A 22 5.18 -1.93 -19.59
N ASN A 23 5.37 -1.24 -18.46
CA ASN A 23 5.41 -1.84 -17.14
C ASN A 23 4.33 -1.29 -16.23
N TRP A 24 3.87 -2.14 -15.32
CA TRP A 24 2.97 -1.79 -14.24
C TRP A 24 3.73 -1.55 -12.95
N TYR A 25 3.17 -0.68 -12.11
CA TYR A 25 3.74 -0.31 -10.83
C TYR A 25 2.60 -0.21 -9.80
N LEU A 26 2.93 -0.50 -8.56
CA LEU A 26 2.04 -0.41 -7.40
C LEU A 26 2.62 0.60 -6.42
N SER A 27 1.82 1.55 -5.96
CA SER A 27 2.18 2.44 -4.85
C SER A 27 1.30 2.13 -3.64
N LEU A 28 1.90 1.97 -2.45
CA LEU A 28 1.18 1.88 -1.17
C LEU A 28 1.28 3.22 -0.45
N ASN A 29 0.13 3.76 -0.03
CA ASN A 29 -0.01 5.04 0.69
C ASN A 29 0.71 6.23 0.04
N GLY A 30 0.97 6.17 -1.27
CA GLY A 30 1.71 7.20 -2.01
C GLY A 30 3.23 7.21 -1.79
N GLU A 31 3.76 6.38 -0.89
CA GLU A 31 5.17 6.43 -0.49
C GLU A 31 6.01 5.34 -1.16
N THR A 32 5.59 4.08 -1.04
CA THR A 32 6.40 2.94 -1.49
C THR A 32 5.97 2.51 -2.89
N ARG A 33 6.90 2.46 -3.85
CA ARG A 33 6.64 1.98 -5.23
C ARG A 33 7.25 0.60 -5.47
N PHE A 34 6.41 -0.34 -5.88
CA PHE A 34 6.78 -1.68 -6.29
C PHE A 34 6.69 -1.82 -7.81
N GLY A 35 7.71 -2.41 -8.41
CA GLY A 35 7.77 -2.74 -9.84
C GLY A 35 9.19 -2.71 -10.39
N PRO A 36 9.36 -2.93 -11.71
CA PRO A 36 8.31 -3.13 -12.72
C PRO A 36 7.57 -4.48 -12.59
N ILE A 37 6.27 -4.47 -12.86
CA ILE A 37 5.37 -5.62 -12.82
C ILE A 37 4.87 -5.91 -14.25
N LYS A 38 4.81 -7.18 -14.64
CA LYS A 38 4.56 -7.56 -16.05
C LYS A 38 3.14 -7.30 -16.52
N SER A 39 2.16 -7.32 -15.61
CA SER A 39 0.74 -7.16 -15.96
C SER A 39 -0.05 -6.48 -14.84
N TYR A 40 -1.18 -5.90 -15.21
CA TYR A 40 -2.13 -5.34 -14.24
C TYR A 40 -2.63 -6.41 -13.26
N ALA A 41 -2.96 -7.60 -13.74
CA ALA A 41 -3.47 -8.69 -12.90
C ALA A 41 -2.46 -9.12 -11.82
N GLU A 42 -1.18 -9.16 -12.16
CA GLU A 42 -0.11 -9.45 -11.20
C GLU A 42 0.05 -8.31 -10.18
N ALA A 43 -0.03 -7.05 -10.62
CA ALA A 43 0.01 -5.88 -9.73
C ALA A 43 -1.18 -5.87 -8.76
N GLU A 44 -2.37 -6.24 -9.23
CA GLU A 44 -3.57 -6.34 -8.39
C GLU A 44 -3.45 -7.47 -7.35
N LYS A 45 -2.89 -8.62 -7.73
CA LYS A 45 -2.62 -9.70 -6.80
C LYS A 45 -1.66 -9.25 -5.69
N TYR A 46 -0.58 -8.55 -6.04
CA TYR A 46 0.36 -8.03 -5.06
C TYR A 46 -0.27 -6.99 -4.13
N ALA A 47 -1.09 -6.09 -4.66
CA ALA A 47 -1.83 -5.12 -3.86
C ALA A 47 -2.68 -5.79 -2.78
N LYS A 48 -3.46 -6.82 -3.16
CA LYS A 48 -4.32 -7.59 -2.24
C LYS A 48 -3.53 -8.34 -1.17
N VAL A 49 -2.39 -8.93 -1.54
CA VAL A 49 -1.51 -9.64 -0.59
C VAL A 49 -0.92 -8.65 0.41
N LEU A 50 -0.38 -7.53 -0.05
CA LEU A 50 0.22 -6.50 0.80
C LEU A 50 -0.80 -5.88 1.75
N SER A 51 -2.00 -5.57 1.27
CA SER A 51 -3.08 -5.06 2.14
C SER A 51 -3.49 -6.07 3.21
N THR A 52 -3.51 -7.37 2.88
CA THR A 52 -3.85 -8.44 3.84
C THR A 52 -2.77 -8.61 4.89
N LEU A 53 -1.49 -8.66 4.47
CA LEU A 53 -0.36 -8.83 5.38
C LEU A 53 -0.26 -7.69 6.38
N GLU A 54 -0.41 -6.45 5.92
CA GLU A 54 -0.41 -5.31 6.85
C GLU A 54 -1.61 -5.33 7.80
N SER A 55 -2.80 -5.71 7.32
CA SER A 55 -3.96 -5.84 8.20
C SER A 55 -3.69 -6.84 9.33
N GLN A 56 -3.08 -7.98 8.99
CA GLN A 56 -2.74 -9.00 9.99
C GLN A 56 -1.58 -8.59 10.91
N LEU A 57 -0.62 -7.82 10.41
CA LEU A 57 0.47 -7.29 11.24
C LEU A 57 -0.03 -6.24 12.25
N LYS A 58 -0.99 -5.39 11.86
CA LYS A 58 -1.65 -4.44 12.77
C LYS A 58 -2.45 -5.11 13.88
N ASP A 59 -2.99 -6.31 13.63
CA ASP A 59 -3.73 -7.07 14.66
C ASP A 59 -2.81 -7.74 15.70
N VAL A 60 -1.50 -7.83 15.43
CA VAL A 60 -0.53 -8.52 16.31
C VAL A 60 0.34 -7.56 17.13
N ALA A 61 0.43 -6.29 16.73
CA ALA A 61 1.24 -5.25 17.38
C ALA A 61 0.44 -4.47 18.43
#